data_AF-A0A7W9EV03-F1
#
_entry.id   AF-A0A7W9EV03-F1
#
_cell.length_a   1.000
_cell.length_b   1.000
_cell.length_c   1.000
_cell.angle_alpha   90.00
_cell.angle_beta   90.00
_cell.angle_gamma   90.00
#
_symmetry.space_group_name_H-M   'P 1'
#
loop_
_entity.id
_entity.type
_entity.pdbx_description
1 polymer ?
#
loop_
_entity_poly.entity_id
_entity_poly.type
_entity_poly.pdbx_seq_one_letter_code
_entity_poly.pdbx_strand_id
1 'polypeptide(L)'
;MVRAPLLPRCILTASLLLVACSGNQVPSDRPGDSPGARIGDPAIAAAINAPIMIDPALGQLSNIDAIRPPPAPEPMSIPPDALGMVADKVDPAALAHAPAANGECPRCTAAASALTLAAFAERQRASAACVAVLRYATGWAERLPATLPLPTGARVVEAAGTDVPGCDLRVSALRQRRRPTG
;
A
#
# COMPACT_ATOMS: atom_id res chain seq x y z
N MET A 1 57.17 13.71 -49.58
CA MET A 1 55.96 12.87 -49.76
C MET A 1 55.07 13.04 -48.53
N VAL A 2 53.76 13.04 -48.74
CA VAL A 2 52.72 13.76 -47.97
C VAL A 2 52.38 13.10 -46.63
N ARG A 3 52.21 13.93 -45.58
CA ARG A 3 51.53 13.62 -44.30
C ARG A 3 50.02 13.74 -44.50
N ALA A 4 49.23 12.78 -44.02
CA ALA A 4 47.79 12.92 -43.86
C ALA A 4 47.34 12.37 -42.49
N PRO A 5 46.77 13.21 -41.60
CA PRO A 5 46.09 12.76 -40.38
C PRO A 5 44.59 12.54 -40.64
N LEU A 6 44.07 11.36 -40.26
CA LEU A 6 42.62 11.09 -40.27
C LEU A 6 41.95 11.70 -39.02
N LEU A 7 40.95 12.53 -39.32
CA LEU A 7 40.11 13.32 -38.41
C LEU A 7 39.09 12.44 -37.64
N PRO A 8 38.72 12.81 -36.39
CA PRO A 8 37.61 12.22 -35.67
C PRO A 8 36.30 12.91 -36.06
N ARG A 9 35.45 12.24 -36.84
CA ARG A 9 34.11 12.71 -37.22
C ARG A 9 33.05 11.67 -36.86
N CYS A 10 32.77 11.50 -35.57
CA CYS A 10 31.62 10.71 -35.11
C CYS A 10 30.96 11.22 -33.82
N ILE A 11 31.21 12.46 -33.38
CA ILE A 11 30.67 12.97 -32.09
C ILE A 11 29.48 13.95 -32.26
N LEU A 12 29.15 14.37 -33.49
CA LEU A 12 28.17 15.45 -33.71
C LEU A 12 26.73 15.02 -34.01
N THR A 13 26.41 13.73 -34.10
CA THR A 13 25.05 13.27 -34.45
C THR A 13 24.20 12.81 -33.26
N ALA A 14 24.77 12.62 -32.06
CA ALA A 14 24.00 12.17 -30.89
C ALA A 14 23.26 13.30 -30.14
N SER A 15 23.65 14.56 -30.34
CA SER A 15 23.10 15.70 -29.57
C SER A 15 21.75 16.20 -30.09
N LEU A 16 21.28 15.79 -31.28
CA LEU A 16 20.01 16.26 -31.83
C LEU A 16 18.78 15.49 -31.35
N LEU A 17 18.92 14.34 -30.70
CA LEU A 17 17.78 13.54 -30.23
C LEU A 17 17.29 13.89 -28.81
N LEU A 18 18.02 14.70 -28.04
CA LEU A 18 17.62 15.05 -26.65
C LEU A 18 16.82 16.36 -26.51
N VAL A 19 16.67 17.19 -27.56
CA VAL A 19 16.06 18.53 -27.44
C VAL A 19 14.54 18.57 -27.64
N ALA A 20 13.88 17.44 -27.92
CA ALA A 20 12.43 17.38 -28.12
C ALA A 20 11.61 17.08 -26.84
N CYS A 21 12.24 17.02 -25.66
CA CYS A 21 11.56 16.77 -24.38
C CYS A 21 11.61 17.96 -23.41
N SER A 22 11.66 19.18 -23.94
CA SER A 22 11.39 20.42 -23.19
C SER A 22 10.21 21.14 -23.84
N GLY A 23 9.00 20.68 -23.52
CA GLY A 23 7.75 21.29 -23.96
C GLY A 23 7.21 22.24 -22.91
N ASN A 24 7.27 23.54 -23.21
CA ASN A 24 6.51 24.58 -22.54
C ASN A 24 5.00 24.29 -22.59
N GLN A 25 4.30 24.78 -21.57
CA GLN A 25 2.87 24.62 -21.29
C GLN A 25 1.99 24.94 -22.51
N VAL A 26 1.27 23.93 -22.99
CA VAL A 26 0.17 24.08 -23.96
C VAL A 26 -1.10 24.40 -23.16
N PRO A 27 -1.86 25.47 -23.48
CA PRO A 27 -3.17 25.68 -22.91
C PRO A 27 -4.04 24.48 -23.25
N SER A 28 -4.41 23.69 -22.24
CA SER A 28 -5.29 22.55 -22.41
C SER A 28 -6.74 23.05 -22.44
N ASP A 29 -7.17 23.57 -23.59
CA ASP A 29 -8.60 23.54 -23.95
C ASP A 29 -8.95 22.10 -24.32
N ARG A 30 -9.08 21.26 -23.29
CA ARG A 30 -9.75 19.96 -23.40
C ARG A 30 -11.22 20.18 -23.02
N PRO A 31 -12.19 19.96 -23.93
CA PRO A 31 -13.59 19.89 -23.55
C PRO A 31 -13.78 18.62 -22.70
N GLY A 32 -13.76 18.78 -21.39
CA GLY A 32 -13.80 17.65 -20.45
C GLY A 32 -13.42 17.99 -19.02
N ASP A 33 -12.88 19.17 -18.75
CA ASP A 33 -12.52 19.61 -17.39
C ASP A 33 -13.65 20.36 -16.68
N SER A 34 -14.89 19.94 -16.93
CA SER A 34 -16.04 20.28 -16.08
C SER A 34 -16.26 19.14 -15.09
N PRO A 35 -16.19 19.38 -13.77
CA PRO A 35 -16.40 18.35 -12.74
C PRO A 35 -17.75 17.61 -12.80
N GLY A 36 -18.68 18.02 -13.68
CA GLY A 36 -19.97 17.37 -13.90
C GLY A 36 -20.10 16.55 -15.19
N ALA A 37 -19.18 16.66 -16.16
CA ALA A 37 -19.33 15.97 -17.46
C ALA A 37 -19.17 14.45 -17.36
N ARG A 38 -18.42 13.96 -16.35
CA ARG A 38 -18.26 12.51 -16.06
C ARG A 38 -19.42 11.91 -15.28
N ILE A 39 -20.36 12.72 -14.79
CA ILE A 39 -21.47 12.29 -13.93
C ILE A 39 -22.75 12.02 -14.76
N GLY A 40 -22.76 12.39 -16.04
CA GLY A 40 -23.95 12.28 -16.90
C GLY A 40 -24.13 10.95 -17.66
N ASP A 41 -23.09 10.11 -17.77
CA ASP A 41 -23.22 8.82 -18.46
C ASP A 41 -23.76 7.76 -17.49
N PRO A 42 -24.99 7.24 -17.71
CA PRO A 42 -25.58 6.23 -16.85
C PRO A 42 -24.72 4.95 -16.76
N ALA A 43 -23.90 4.65 -17.77
CA ALA A 43 -23.00 3.49 -17.75
C ALA A 43 -21.83 3.69 -16.77
N ILE A 44 -21.27 4.91 -16.70
CA ILE A 44 -20.17 5.23 -15.77
C ILE A 44 -20.69 5.36 -14.33
N ALA A 45 -21.86 5.97 -14.15
CA ALA A 45 -22.53 6.03 -12.85
C ALA A 45 -22.84 4.63 -12.31
N ALA A 46 -23.30 3.70 -13.16
CA ALA A 46 -23.54 2.32 -12.77
C ALA A 46 -22.25 1.58 -12.37
N ALA A 47 -21.13 1.83 -13.05
CA ALA A 47 -19.86 1.18 -12.75
C ALA A 47 -19.25 1.62 -11.40
N ILE A 48 -19.43 2.87 -10.99
CA ILE A 48 -18.91 3.38 -9.71
C ILE A 48 -19.79 2.94 -8.53
N ASN A 49 -21.10 2.85 -8.74
CA ASN A 49 -22.03 2.35 -7.73
C ASN A 49 -22.06 0.81 -7.65
N ALA A 50 -21.30 0.11 -8.51
CA ALA A 50 -21.19 -1.34 -8.44
C ALA A 50 -20.44 -1.74 -7.16
N PRO A 51 -20.89 -2.78 -6.44
CA PRO A 51 -20.18 -3.27 -5.26
C PRO A 51 -18.82 -3.86 -5.66
N ILE A 52 -17.72 -3.19 -5.27
CA ILE A 52 -16.34 -3.56 -5.62
C ILE A 52 -15.72 -4.56 -4.62
N MET A 53 -16.29 -4.64 -3.40
CA MET A 53 -15.78 -5.50 -2.31
C MET A 53 -16.55 -6.82 -2.13
N ILE A 54 -17.61 -7.05 -2.90
CA ILE A 54 -18.44 -8.25 -2.82
C ILE A 54 -18.41 -8.90 -4.20
N ASP A 55 -17.88 -10.12 -4.29
CA ASP A 55 -17.98 -10.91 -5.53
C ASP A 55 -19.47 -11.13 -5.85
N PRO A 56 -19.97 -10.62 -6.99
CA PRO A 56 -21.38 -10.73 -7.35
C PRO A 56 -21.86 -12.17 -7.43
N ALA A 57 -20.99 -13.10 -7.85
CA ALA A 57 -21.35 -14.51 -7.95
C ALA A 57 -21.55 -15.15 -6.58
N LEU A 58 -20.72 -14.79 -5.59
CA LEU A 58 -20.85 -15.27 -4.21
C LEU A 58 -21.98 -14.58 -3.45
N GLY A 59 -22.25 -13.30 -3.71
CA GLY A 59 -23.36 -12.58 -3.13
C GLY A 59 -24.71 -13.23 -3.44
N GLN A 60 -24.91 -13.68 -4.67
CA GLN A 60 -26.16 -14.35 -5.09
C GLN A 60 -26.29 -15.77 -4.53
N LEU A 61 -25.18 -16.49 -4.34
CA LEU A 61 -25.17 -17.82 -3.74
C LEU A 61 -25.39 -17.80 -2.23
N SER A 62 -25.17 -16.66 -1.56
CA SER A 62 -25.32 -16.54 -0.10
C SER A 62 -26.75 -16.75 0.40
N ASN A 63 -27.74 -16.71 -0.49
CA ASN A 63 -29.15 -16.81 -0.16
C ASN A 63 -29.92 -17.86 -0.97
N ILE A 64 -29.20 -18.80 -1.62
CA ILE A 64 -29.80 -19.81 -2.52
C ILE A 64 -30.78 -20.75 -1.83
N ASP A 65 -30.57 -21.05 -0.54
CA ASP A 65 -31.42 -21.95 0.25
C ASP A 65 -32.39 -21.21 1.19
N ALA A 66 -32.57 -19.90 1.03
CA ALA A 66 -33.47 -19.16 1.87
C ALA A 66 -34.94 -19.34 1.46
N ILE A 67 -35.72 -19.91 2.39
CA ILE A 67 -37.17 -20.10 2.25
C ILE A 67 -37.94 -18.75 2.27
N ARG A 68 -37.29 -17.66 2.69
CA ARG A 68 -37.86 -16.32 2.75
C ARG A 68 -37.17 -15.41 1.72
N PRO A 69 -37.90 -14.53 1.02
CA PRO A 69 -37.29 -13.50 0.18
C PRO A 69 -36.22 -12.71 0.95
N PRO A 70 -35.08 -12.37 0.34
CA PRO A 70 -34.08 -11.53 0.98
C PRO A 70 -34.75 -10.25 1.50
N PRO A 71 -34.43 -9.80 2.72
CA PRO A 71 -34.88 -8.49 3.17
C PRO A 71 -34.33 -7.45 2.18
N ALA A 72 -35.24 -6.79 1.45
CA ALA A 72 -34.86 -5.61 0.68
C ALA A 72 -34.40 -4.55 1.70
N PRO A 73 -33.30 -3.81 1.43
CA PRO A 73 -32.98 -2.66 2.26
C PRO A 73 -34.19 -1.72 2.23
N GLU A 74 -34.75 -1.44 3.41
CA GLU A 74 -35.81 -0.45 3.56
C GLU A 74 -35.28 0.86 2.95
N PRO A 75 -35.97 1.48 1.97
CA PRO A 75 -35.46 2.67 1.25
C PRO A 75 -35.29 3.91 2.16
N MET A 76 -35.55 3.76 3.46
CA MET A 76 -35.44 4.77 4.51
C MET A 76 -34.35 4.43 5.55
N SER A 77 -33.58 3.35 5.37
CA SER A 77 -32.47 2.99 6.27
C SER A 77 -31.14 3.62 5.89
N ILE A 78 -31.12 4.47 4.86
CA ILE A 78 -29.97 5.34 4.57
C ILE A 78 -30.08 6.51 5.53
N PRO A 79 -29.25 6.58 6.57
CA PRO A 79 -29.22 7.77 7.39
C PRO A 79 -28.87 8.99 6.53
N PRO A 80 -29.46 10.16 6.78
CA PRO A 80 -29.11 11.37 6.04
C PRO A 80 -27.59 11.61 6.16
N ASP A 81 -26.99 12.15 5.10
CA ASP A 81 -25.55 12.37 4.91
C ASP A 81 -24.85 13.12 6.08
N ALA A 82 -25.64 13.68 7.00
CA ALA A 82 -25.22 14.28 8.27
C ALA A 82 -24.72 13.29 9.35
N LEU A 83 -24.90 11.97 9.21
CA LEU A 83 -24.40 11.02 10.23
C LEU A 83 -22.87 10.82 10.24
N GLY A 84 -22.14 11.37 9.26
CA GLY A 84 -20.67 11.35 9.23
C GLY A 84 -19.99 12.47 10.02
N MET A 85 -20.76 13.44 10.53
CA MET A 85 -20.24 14.59 11.28
C MET A 85 -21.01 14.79 12.59
N VAL A 86 -21.29 13.70 13.31
CA VAL A 86 -21.46 13.85 14.75
C VAL A 86 -20.07 14.08 15.29
N ALA A 87 -19.69 15.36 15.47
CA ALA A 87 -18.52 15.69 16.27
C ALA A 87 -18.66 14.92 17.58
N ASP A 88 -17.70 14.05 17.84
CA ASP A 88 -17.68 13.25 19.05
C ASP A 88 -17.79 14.22 20.23
N LYS A 89 -18.93 14.23 20.92
CA LYS A 89 -19.23 15.21 21.98
C LYS A 89 -18.46 14.89 23.27
N VAL A 90 -17.47 14.03 23.16
CA VAL A 90 -16.59 13.66 24.26
C VAL A 90 -15.52 14.73 24.36
N ASP A 91 -15.62 15.52 25.43
CA ASP A 91 -14.53 16.40 25.83
C ASP A 91 -13.30 15.51 26.13
N PRO A 92 -12.18 15.66 25.40
CA PRO A 92 -10.99 14.85 25.65
C PRO A 92 -10.41 15.07 27.05
N ALA A 93 -10.74 16.18 27.73
CA ALA A 93 -10.39 16.41 29.12
C ALA A 93 -11.27 15.64 30.12
N ALA A 94 -12.45 15.18 29.70
CA ALA A 94 -13.36 14.35 30.50
C ALA A 94 -13.09 12.84 30.33
N LEU A 95 -12.20 12.46 29.42
CA LEU A 95 -11.76 11.07 29.28
C LEU A 95 -10.92 10.67 30.48
N ALA A 96 -11.36 9.61 31.19
CA ALA A 96 -10.51 8.97 32.18
C ALA A 96 -9.25 8.45 31.49
N HIS A 97 -8.08 8.79 32.01
CA HIS A 97 -6.84 8.19 31.55
C HIS A 97 -6.92 6.68 31.70
N ALA A 98 -6.42 5.96 30.69
CA ALA A 98 -6.23 4.54 30.79
C ALA A 98 -5.40 4.26 32.06
N PRO A 99 -5.84 3.32 32.93
CA PRO A 99 -5.11 3.01 34.14
C PRO A 99 -3.69 2.58 33.79
N ALA A 100 -2.73 3.00 34.62
CA ALA A 100 -1.34 2.61 34.46
C ALA A 100 -1.24 1.08 34.45
N ALA A 101 -0.38 0.55 33.57
CA ALA A 101 -0.15 -0.88 33.49
C ALA A 101 0.30 -1.41 34.86
N ASN A 102 -0.45 -2.36 35.39
CA ASN A 102 -0.19 -3.02 36.65
C ASN A 102 0.71 -4.24 36.41
N GLY A 103 1.99 -4.11 36.75
CA GLY A 103 2.99 -5.17 36.65
C GLY A 103 3.52 -5.42 35.25
N GLU A 104 4.42 -6.38 35.13
CA GLU A 104 4.93 -6.84 33.83
C GLU A 104 3.84 -7.63 33.11
N CYS A 105 3.46 -7.19 31.91
CA CYS A 105 2.54 -7.92 31.03
C CYS A 105 3.29 -8.47 29.81
N PRO A 106 3.86 -9.68 29.87
CA PRO A 106 4.64 -10.25 28.77
C PRO A 106 3.85 -10.34 27.45
N ARG A 107 2.53 -10.56 27.54
CA ARG A 107 1.64 -10.61 26.37
C ARG A 107 1.43 -9.23 25.75
N CYS A 108 1.37 -8.18 26.56
CA CYS A 108 1.28 -6.79 26.11
C CYS A 108 2.61 -6.36 25.46
N THR A 109 3.74 -6.72 26.07
CA THR A 109 5.07 -6.46 25.50
C THR A 109 5.25 -7.20 24.17
N ALA A 110 4.83 -8.48 24.12
CA ALA A 110 4.87 -9.29 22.92
C ALA A 110 3.98 -8.74 21.80
N ALA A 111 2.76 -8.28 22.13
CA ALA A 111 1.84 -7.66 21.19
C ALA A 111 2.40 -6.34 20.64
N ALA A 112 2.91 -5.47 21.51
CA ALA A 112 3.49 -4.19 21.11
C ALA A 112 4.71 -4.35 20.20
N SER A 113 5.59 -5.33 20.49
CA SER A 113 6.78 -5.58 19.68
C SER A 113 6.57 -6.56 18.51
N ALA A 114 5.34 -7.01 18.27
CA ALA A 114 4.98 -7.85 17.11
C ALA A 114 4.36 -7.08 15.94
N LEU A 115 4.09 -5.78 16.09
CA LEU A 115 3.30 -5.03 15.10
C LEU A 115 4.13 -4.39 13.98
N THR A 116 5.42 -4.15 14.17
CA THR A 116 6.25 -3.45 13.16
C THR A 116 7.49 -4.25 12.79
N LEU A 117 7.91 -4.15 11.52
CA LEU A 117 9.17 -4.74 11.06
C LEU A 117 10.38 -4.18 11.82
N ALA A 118 10.29 -2.93 12.28
CA ALA A 118 11.26 -2.29 13.16
C ALA A 118 11.41 -3.06 14.49
N ALA A 119 10.30 -3.29 15.20
CA ALA A 119 10.33 -4.04 16.46
C ALA A 119 10.78 -5.50 16.27
N PHE A 120 10.43 -6.13 15.14
CA PHE A 120 10.96 -7.45 14.79
C PHE A 120 12.48 -7.43 14.57
N ALA A 121 13.00 -6.39 13.90
CA ALA A 121 14.44 -6.26 13.66
C ALA A 121 15.24 -6.08 14.95
N GLU A 122 14.75 -5.24 15.89
CA GLU A 122 15.39 -5.06 17.20
C GLU A 122 15.51 -6.39 17.96
N ARG A 123 14.44 -7.20 17.95
CA ARG A 123 14.47 -8.55 18.56
C ARG A 123 15.49 -9.48 17.90
N GLN A 124 15.75 -9.30 16.61
CA GLN A 124 16.75 -10.06 15.86
C GLN A 124 18.17 -9.47 16.00
N ARG A 125 18.39 -8.61 17.01
CA ARG A 125 19.67 -7.96 17.33
C ARG A 125 20.12 -6.90 16.32
N ALA A 126 19.22 -6.36 15.51
CA ALA A 126 19.52 -5.12 14.80
C ALA A 126 19.71 -3.98 15.81
N SER A 127 20.68 -3.11 15.57
CA SER A 127 20.88 -1.95 16.44
C SER A 127 19.71 -0.97 16.30
N ALA A 128 19.34 -0.29 17.40
CA ALA A 128 18.29 0.73 17.39
C ALA A 128 18.57 1.84 16.35
N ALA A 129 19.85 2.17 16.13
CA ALA A 129 20.26 3.13 15.10
C ALA A 129 19.93 2.66 13.68
N CYS A 130 20.13 1.37 13.37
CA CYS A 130 19.75 0.80 12.07
C CYS A 130 18.24 0.72 11.89
N VAL A 131 17.51 0.48 12.98
CA VAL A 131 16.05 0.42 12.96
C VAL A 131 15.42 1.80 12.78
N ALA A 132 16.03 2.86 13.33
CA ALA A 132 15.56 4.23 13.18
C ALA A 132 15.59 4.75 11.72
N VAL A 133 16.47 4.20 10.88
CA VAL A 133 16.60 4.58 9.45
C VAL A 133 15.94 3.58 8.50
N LEU A 134 15.16 2.64 9.03
CA LEU A 134 14.50 1.60 8.24
C LEU A 134 13.43 2.21 7.31
N ARG A 135 13.46 1.85 6.03
CA ARG A 135 12.47 2.32 5.04
C ARG A 135 11.60 1.18 4.56
N TYR A 136 10.28 1.38 4.61
CA TYR A 136 9.31 0.41 4.10
C TYR A 136 9.20 0.48 2.59
N ALA A 137 9.40 -0.67 1.93
CA ALA A 137 9.18 -0.86 0.50
C ALA A 137 9.24 -2.36 0.17
N THR A 138 8.33 -2.83 -0.67
CA THR A 138 8.28 -4.24 -1.11
C THR A 138 9.54 -4.67 -1.85
N GLY A 139 10.19 -3.76 -2.58
CA GLY A 139 11.45 -4.01 -3.30
C GLY A 139 12.61 -4.46 -2.39
N TRP A 140 12.54 -4.21 -1.07
CA TRP A 140 13.54 -4.77 -0.15
C TRP A 140 13.49 -6.28 -0.03
N ALA A 141 12.33 -6.92 -0.30
CA ALA A 141 12.23 -8.38 -0.30
C ALA A 141 12.99 -9.02 -1.47
N GLU A 142 13.09 -8.35 -2.61
CA GLU A 142 13.83 -8.81 -3.78
C GLU A 142 15.35 -8.78 -3.55
N ARG A 143 15.79 -8.03 -2.54
CA ARG A 143 17.18 -7.84 -2.17
C ARG A 143 17.61 -8.74 -1.02
N LEU A 144 16.80 -9.73 -0.66
CA LEU A 144 17.19 -10.75 0.31
C LEU A 144 18.34 -11.61 -0.26
N PRO A 145 19.28 -12.06 0.58
CA PRO A 145 20.34 -12.96 0.13
C PRO A 145 19.77 -14.23 -0.48
N ALA A 146 20.30 -14.66 -1.63
CA ALA A 146 19.86 -15.89 -2.30
C ALA A 146 20.05 -17.16 -1.45
N THR A 147 20.93 -17.11 -0.44
CA THR A 147 21.20 -18.19 0.50
C THR A 147 20.21 -18.26 1.66
N LEU A 148 19.34 -17.26 1.83
CA LEU A 148 18.35 -17.24 2.91
C LEU A 148 17.27 -18.31 2.65
N PRO A 149 17.13 -19.32 3.52
CA PRO A 149 16.11 -20.34 3.34
C PRO A 149 14.72 -19.73 3.54
N LEU A 150 13.96 -19.62 2.44
CA LEU A 150 12.56 -19.20 2.48
C LEU A 150 11.66 -20.43 2.57
N PRO A 151 10.66 -20.44 3.47
CA PRO A 151 9.76 -21.58 3.52
C PRO A 151 8.93 -21.68 2.23
N THR A 152 8.67 -22.90 1.78
CA THR A 152 8.01 -23.17 0.50
C THR A 152 6.59 -22.60 0.47
N GLY A 153 6.24 -21.87 -0.60
CA GLY A 153 4.91 -21.28 -0.73
C GLY A 153 4.67 -20.01 0.10
N ALA A 154 5.71 -19.48 0.75
CA ALA A 154 5.69 -18.17 1.39
C ALA A 154 5.29 -17.06 0.38
N ARG A 155 4.65 -16.01 0.90
CA ARG A 155 4.39 -14.77 0.18
C ARG A 155 4.83 -13.60 1.05
N VAL A 156 5.46 -12.60 0.44
CA VAL A 156 5.83 -11.34 1.12
C VAL A 156 4.54 -10.61 1.50
N VAL A 157 4.43 -10.23 2.77
CA VAL A 157 3.35 -9.39 3.31
C VAL A 157 3.85 -7.96 3.39
N GLU A 158 5.03 -7.77 3.97
CA GLU A 158 5.69 -6.47 4.11
C GLU A 158 7.20 -6.66 4.00
N ALA A 159 7.89 -5.59 3.60
CA ALA A 159 9.33 -5.54 3.61
C ALA A 159 9.84 -4.13 3.92
N ALA A 160 10.99 -4.09 4.58
CA ALA A 160 11.69 -2.88 4.93
C ALA A 160 13.20 -3.13 5.00
N GLY A 161 13.98 -2.08 4.77
CA GLY A 161 15.42 -2.18 4.78
C GLY A 161 16.12 -0.83 4.79
N THR A 162 17.43 -0.90 4.97
CA THR A 162 18.35 0.24 4.88
C THR A 162 19.71 -0.22 4.36
N ASP A 163 20.39 0.69 3.65
CA ASP A 163 21.74 0.52 3.10
C ASP A 163 22.68 1.63 3.57
N VAL A 164 22.30 2.37 4.61
CA VAL A 164 23.18 3.43 5.08
C VAL A 164 24.50 2.81 5.55
N PRO A 165 25.64 3.50 5.36
CA PRO A 165 26.93 2.99 5.82
C PRO A 165 26.87 2.56 7.30
N GLY A 166 27.26 1.32 7.58
CA GLY A 166 27.18 0.72 8.92
C GLY A 166 25.86 0.01 9.25
N CYS A 167 24.87 0.03 8.36
CA CYS A 167 23.61 -0.68 8.52
C CYS A 167 23.16 -1.29 7.18
N ASP A 168 23.50 -2.56 6.94
CA ASP A 168 22.88 -3.38 5.89
C ASP A 168 21.85 -4.30 6.55
N LEU A 169 20.60 -3.85 6.56
CA LEU A 169 19.49 -4.55 7.20
C LEU A 169 18.38 -4.81 6.19
N ARG A 170 17.89 -6.05 6.18
CA ARG A 170 16.74 -6.50 5.41
C ARG A 170 15.76 -7.19 6.35
N VAL A 171 14.50 -6.80 6.27
CA VAL A 171 13.43 -7.40 7.06
C VAL A 171 12.24 -7.64 6.14
N SER A 172 11.70 -8.86 6.16
CA SER A 172 10.48 -9.19 5.43
C SER A 172 9.55 -10.03 6.30
N ALA A 173 8.27 -9.66 6.32
CA ALA A 173 7.22 -10.47 6.91
C ALA A 173 6.67 -11.40 5.84
N LEU A 174 6.65 -12.70 6.14
CA LEU A 174 6.21 -13.74 5.21
C LEU A 174 4.95 -14.43 5.74
N ARG A 175 3.96 -14.60 4.87
CA ARG A 175 2.78 -15.41 5.16
C ARG A 175 2.92 -16.78 4.51
N GLN A 176 2.80 -17.82 5.32
CA GLN A 176 2.73 -19.20 4.84
C GLN A 176 1.31 -19.51 4.35
N ARG A 177 1.18 -20.24 3.24
CA ARG A 177 -0.07 -20.92 2.94
C ARG A 177 -0.17 -22.14 3.86
N ARG A 178 -1.23 -22.21 4.68
CA ARG A 178 -1.52 -23.44 5.43
C ARG A 178 -1.70 -24.56 4.41
N ARG A 179 -0.92 -25.63 4.55
CA ARG A 179 -1.13 -26.86 3.80
C ARG A 179 -2.45 -27.46 4.29
N PRO A 180 -3.40 -27.82 3.41
CA PRO A 180 -4.59 -28.55 3.84
C PRO A 180 -4.14 -29.89 4.44
N THR A 181 -4.52 -30.13 5.69
CA THR A 181 -4.43 -31.44 6.31
C THR A 181 -5.59 -32.27 5.75
N GLY A 182 -5.26 -33.26 4.92
CA GLY A 182 -6.22 -34.28 4.48
C GLY A 182 -6.42 -35.35 5.54
#